data_AF-A0A2X0ID94-F1
#
_entry.id   AF-A0A2X0ID94-F1
#
_cell.length_a   1.000
_cell.length_b   1.000
_cell.length_c   1.000
_cell.angle_alpha   90.00
_cell.angle_beta   90.00
_cell.angle_gamma   90.00
#
_symmetry.space_group_name_H-M   'P 1'
#
loop_
_entity.id
_entity.type
_entity.pdbx_description
1 polymer ?
#
loop_
_entity_poly.entity_id
_entity_poly.type
_entity_poly.pdbx_seq_one_letter_code
_entity_poly.pdbx_strand_id
1 'polypeptide(L)'
;MTGDVEDRDPWSRWPADAGLPHTPLADQVRAERMLPVTLRPIEDARVRQYGRFEPALKHYGNAFRAGEPVFADEGLAHAWTQARRAALDLVLAAIASSAWADSLVLRGSVLLRAWCGEAAREPGDLDFVVVPQSWDIGHPATSAMLTGIAHAAQQTADRAGGPVRFDASGAVSDEIWTYDRVPGRRLVLPWTAGELPGGVVQLDFVFDEELPEPPAATHLAALAASSGTAGARLLAVSPGLSLAWKLKWLVTDAYPQGKDLYDAMLLAEYGPIPYELVGAAFTTADLTEVWTPPRPGDLDQLAEQVDWEPFVADHPALPTDLDEVIGRLRRALAPMFRGLPARGEPEHPLYVACLVRRLRAERAAFAADPDLPALLGRLADQGLSVAVAVVFIRELLGPDRCDVPTARELLLAHPAWAERWDRGATRSYAQARLDRL
;
A
#
# COMPACT_ATOMS: atom_id res chain seq x y z
N MET A 1 -32.67 -36.00 32.45
CA MET A 1 -32.38 -34.61 32.05
C MET A 1 -30.95 -34.57 31.52
N THR A 2 -30.77 -35.00 30.29
CA THR A 2 -29.56 -34.79 29.48
C THR A 2 -29.83 -33.52 28.71
N GLY A 3 -29.32 -32.39 29.20
CA GLY A 3 -29.45 -31.11 28.52
C GLY A 3 -28.55 -31.11 27.30
N ASP A 4 -29.15 -30.85 26.13
CA ASP A 4 -28.49 -30.55 24.87
C ASP A 4 -27.36 -29.55 25.08
N VAL A 5 -26.13 -30.00 24.87
CA VAL A 5 -25.05 -29.09 24.50
C VAL A 5 -25.31 -28.75 23.05
N GLU A 6 -26.07 -27.69 22.81
CA GLU A 6 -26.21 -27.10 21.48
C GLU A 6 -24.82 -26.96 20.87
N ASP A 7 -24.65 -27.59 19.71
CA ASP A 7 -23.53 -27.45 18.80
C ASP A 7 -23.51 -26.00 18.27
N ARG A 8 -23.11 -25.06 19.14
CA ARG A 8 -23.12 -23.64 18.83
C ARG A 8 -21.99 -23.34 17.87
N ASP A 9 -22.35 -22.81 16.71
CA ASP A 9 -21.44 -22.31 15.68
C ASP A 9 -20.24 -21.59 16.31
N PRO A 10 -19.00 -22.07 16.13
CA PRO A 10 -17.79 -21.43 16.65
C PRO A 10 -17.67 -19.95 16.28
N TRP A 11 -18.22 -19.56 15.14
CA TRP A 11 -18.25 -18.16 14.70
C TRP A 11 -19.17 -17.31 15.56
N SER A 12 -20.16 -17.89 16.25
CA SER A 12 -21.08 -17.16 17.12
C SER A 12 -20.38 -16.39 18.25
N ARG A 13 -19.25 -16.92 18.76
CA ARG A 13 -18.50 -16.36 19.90
C ARG A 13 -17.34 -15.46 19.51
N TRP A 14 -16.89 -15.51 18.26
CA TRP A 14 -15.85 -14.63 17.77
C TRP A 14 -16.40 -13.19 17.60
N PRO A 15 -15.65 -12.13 17.97
CA PRO A 15 -14.23 -12.10 18.35
C PRO A 15 -13.90 -12.27 19.85
N ALA A 16 -14.87 -12.58 20.72
CA ALA A 16 -14.68 -12.56 22.18
C ALA A 16 -13.66 -13.60 22.71
N ASP A 17 -13.48 -14.73 22.03
CA ASP A 17 -12.66 -15.87 22.49
C ASP A 17 -11.22 -15.89 21.91
N ALA A 18 -10.77 -14.78 21.33
CA ALA A 18 -9.39 -14.49 20.92
C ALA A 18 -8.76 -15.36 19.80
N GLY A 19 -9.44 -16.33 19.18
CA GLY A 19 -8.91 -17.07 18.01
C GLY A 19 -9.90 -17.18 16.86
N LEU A 20 -9.43 -17.15 15.61
CA LEU A 20 -10.25 -17.47 14.44
C LEU A 20 -10.63 -18.96 14.47
N PRO A 21 -11.93 -19.30 14.31
CA PRO A 21 -12.33 -20.69 14.19
C PRO A 21 -11.69 -21.40 12.99
N HIS A 22 -11.39 -22.69 13.14
CA HIS A 22 -10.86 -23.54 12.06
C HIS A 22 -11.94 -23.98 11.07
N THR A 23 -13.21 -23.91 11.45
CA THR A 23 -14.31 -24.32 10.58
C THR A 23 -14.56 -23.25 9.51
N PRO A 24 -14.75 -23.65 8.24
CA PRO A 24 -15.13 -22.71 7.19
C PRO A 24 -16.38 -21.92 7.56
N LEU A 25 -16.32 -20.61 7.30
CA LEU A 25 -17.44 -19.71 7.55
C LEU A 25 -18.51 -19.90 6.46
N ALA A 26 -19.70 -20.32 6.87
CA ALA A 26 -20.86 -20.45 5.99
C ALA A 26 -21.30 -19.09 5.42
N ASP A 27 -21.76 -19.08 4.17
CA ASP A 27 -22.10 -17.84 3.45
C ASP A 27 -23.19 -17.01 4.15
N GLN A 28 -24.14 -17.66 4.80
CA GLN A 28 -25.17 -16.98 5.57
C GLN A 28 -24.57 -16.21 6.76
N VAL A 29 -23.74 -16.88 7.58
CA VAL A 29 -23.09 -16.26 8.75
C VAL A 29 -22.13 -15.16 8.30
N ARG A 30 -21.46 -15.35 7.15
CA ARG A 30 -20.60 -14.33 6.53
C ARG A 30 -21.37 -13.06 6.18
N ALA A 31 -22.52 -13.21 5.52
CA ALA A 31 -23.37 -12.08 5.15
C ALA A 31 -23.95 -11.37 6.38
N GLU A 32 -24.48 -12.13 7.35
CA GLU A 32 -25.04 -11.59 8.60
C GLU A 32 -24.00 -10.79 9.41
N ARG A 33 -22.74 -11.23 9.40
CA ARG A 33 -21.64 -10.59 10.13
C ARG A 33 -20.85 -9.58 9.31
N MET A 34 -21.22 -9.39 8.03
CA MET A 34 -20.49 -8.56 7.08
C MET A 34 -18.98 -8.87 7.11
N LEU A 35 -18.62 -10.12 6.87
CA LEU A 35 -17.23 -10.57 6.77
C LEU A 35 -16.84 -10.78 5.30
N PRO A 36 -15.59 -10.50 4.91
CA PRO A 36 -15.16 -10.66 3.52
C PRO A 36 -15.12 -12.13 3.13
N VAL A 37 -15.33 -12.45 1.85
CA VAL A 37 -15.20 -13.83 1.33
C VAL A 37 -13.76 -14.34 1.38
N THR A 38 -12.81 -13.42 1.49
CA THR A 38 -11.36 -13.68 1.62
C THR A 38 -10.93 -14.00 3.05
N LEU A 39 -11.79 -13.85 4.07
CA LEU A 39 -11.52 -14.39 5.40
C LEU A 39 -11.65 -15.92 5.37
N ARG A 40 -10.49 -16.58 5.22
CA ARG A 40 -10.34 -18.04 5.10
C ARG A 40 -9.39 -18.54 6.20
N PRO A 41 -9.91 -19.20 7.25
CA PRO A 41 -9.07 -19.82 8.26
C PRO A 41 -8.37 -21.06 7.70
N ILE A 42 -7.24 -21.42 8.30
CA ILE A 42 -6.59 -22.71 8.09
C ILE A 42 -7.36 -23.77 8.85
N GLU A 43 -7.86 -24.76 8.11
CA GLU A 43 -8.68 -25.88 8.60
C GLU A 43 -7.82 -26.97 9.26
N ASP A 44 -6.97 -26.59 10.23
CA ASP A 44 -6.09 -27.50 10.94
C ASP A 44 -5.94 -27.10 12.41
N ALA A 45 -6.30 -28.01 13.32
CA ALA A 45 -6.28 -27.77 14.76
C ALA A 45 -4.86 -27.62 15.34
N ARG A 46 -3.82 -27.96 14.59
CA ARG A 46 -2.41 -27.73 14.96
C ARG A 46 -2.01 -26.26 14.80
N VAL A 47 -2.81 -25.48 14.09
CA VAL A 47 -2.60 -24.07 13.81
C VAL A 47 -3.46 -23.22 14.73
N ARG A 48 -2.99 -22.05 15.12
CA ARG A 48 -3.84 -20.99 15.68
C ARG A 48 -3.75 -19.77 14.79
N GLN A 49 -4.88 -19.15 14.47
CA GLN A 49 -4.91 -17.87 13.76
C GLN A 49 -5.74 -16.86 14.54
N TYR A 50 -5.37 -15.60 14.39
CA TYR A 50 -6.04 -14.47 15.03
C TYR A 50 -6.67 -13.58 13.97
N GLY A 51 -7.81 -12.96 14.30
CA GLY A 51 -8.34 -11.89 13.45
C GLY A 51 -7.40 -10.69 13.53
N ARG A 52 -6.98 -10.17 12.37
CA ARG A 52 -6.17 -8.94 12.28
C ARG A 52 -6.96 -7.86 11.57
N PHE A 53 -7.04 -6.69 12.21
CA PHE A 53 -7.63 -5.52 11.59
C PHE A 53 -6.82 -5.16 10.34
N GLU A 54 -7.51 -4.92 9.24
CA GLU A 54 -6.92 -4.58 7.96
C GLU A 54 -7.68 -3.37 7.40
N PRO A 55 -7.05 -2.18 7.36
CA PRO A 55 -7.70 -0.96 6.88
C PRO A 55 -8.35 -1.11 5.51
N ALA A 56 -7.78 -1.93 4.62
CA ALA A 56 -8.33 -2.15 3.29
C ALA A 56 -9.72 -2.81 3.26
N LEU A 57 -10.17 -3.34 4.40
CA LEU A 57 -11.45 -4.01 4.58
C LEU A 57 -12.47 -3.19 5.39
N LYS A 58 -12.24 -1.87 5.59
CA LYS A 58 -13.12 -1.03 6.44
C LYS A 58 -14.55 -0.84 5.97
N HIS A 59 -14.87 -1.24 4.73
CA HIS A 59 -16.24 -1.34 4.25
C HIS A 59 -17.00 -2.55 4.85
N TYR A 60 -16.29 -3.48 5.51
CA TYR A 60 -16.86 -4.52 6.36
C TYR A 60 -16.93 -4.06 7.82
N GLY A 61 -17.96 -4.50 8.55
CA GLY A 61 -18.25 -4.03 9.90
C GLY A 61 -17.14 -4.23 10.94
N ASN A 62 -16.23 -5.19 10.70
CA ASN A 62 -15.09 -5.45 11.60
C ASN A 62 -13.72 -5.44 10.89
N ALA A 63 -13.68 -5.27 9.56
CA ALA A 63 -12.46 -5.15 8.76
C ALA A 63 -11.35 -6.19 9.06
N PHE A 64 -11.72 -7.44 9.30
CA PHE A 64 -10.77 -8.48 9.71
C PHE A 64 -10.26 -9.31 8.53
N ARG A 65 -8.97 -9.60 8.55
CA ARG A 65 -8.33 -10.70 7.79
C ARG A 65 -7.82 -11.79 8.73
N ALA A 66 -7.47 -12.94 8.17
CA ALA A 66 -6.72 -13.95 8.89
C ALA A 66 -5.27 -13.47 9.13
N GLY A 67 -4.82 -13.55 10.37
CA GLY A 67 -3.44 -13.28 10.77
C GLY A 67 -2.47 -14.40 10.41
N GLU A 68 -1.19 -14.16 10.68
CA GLU A 68 -0.15 -15.17 10.51
C GLU A 68 -0.41 -16.37 11.42
N PRO A 69 -0.22 -17.60 10.92
CA PRO A 69 -0.45 -18.80 11.72
C PRO A 69 0.62 -18.97 12.79
N VAL A 70 0.16 -19.35 13.99
CA VAL A 70 0.99 -19.70 15.13
C VAL A 70 0.97 -21.21 15.31
N PHE A 71 2.16 -21.79 15.42
CA PHE A 71 2.38 -23.22 15.64
C PHE A 71 3.02 -23.44 17.01
N ALA A 72 2.60 -24.48 17.72
CA ALA A 72 3.26 -24.89 18.96
C ALA A 72 4.58 -25.66 18.70
N ASP A 73 4.70 -26.28 17.52
CA ASP A 73 5.87 -27.06 17.10
C ASP A 73 6.72 -26.24 16.11
N GLU A 74 7.98 -26.01 16.46
CA GLU A 74 8.92 -25.20 15.65
C GLU A 74 9.28 -25.87 14.32
N GLY A 75 9.36 -27.20 14.29
CA GLY A 75 9.66 -27.95 13.06
C GLY A 75 8.52 -27.87 12.05
N LEU A 76 7.28 -27.95 12.54
CA LEU A 76 6.07 -27.73 11.76
C LEU A 76 6.00 -26.29 11.24
N ALA A 77 6.30 -25.31 12.10
CA ALA A 77 6.34 -23.90 11.72
C ALA A 77 7.35 -23.65 10.58
N HIS A 78 8.54 -24.23 10.70
CA HIS A 78 9.58 -24.13 9.69
C HIS A 78 9.16 -24.78 8.37
N ALA A 79 8.65 -26.02 8.42
CA ALA A 79 8.20 -26.75 7.23
C ALA A 79 7.04 -26.04 6.52
N TRP A 80 6.08 -25.50 7.29
CA TRP A 80 4.97 -24.72 6.76
C TRP A 80 5.47 -23.42 6.10
N THR A 81 6.41 -22.71 6.73
CA THR A 81 7.01 -21.49 6.17
C THR A 81 7.71 -21.77 4.83
N GLN A 82 8.46 -22.87 4.74
CA GLN A 82 9.07 -23.29 3.47
C GLN A 82 8.02 -23.63 2.40
N ALA A 83 6.93 -24.30 2.78
CA ALA A 83 5.83 -24.60 1.86
C ALA A 83 5.11 -23.33 1.37
N ARG A 84 4.87 -22.35 2.26
CA ARG A 84 4.30 -21.05 1.90
C ARG A 84 5.21 -20.29 0.93
N ARG A 85 6.51 -20.21 1.22
CA ARG A 85 7.48 -19.57 0.30
C ARG A 85 7.47 -20.24 -1.07
N ALA A 86 7.41 -21.57 -1.13
CA ALA A 86 7.26 -22.29 -2.38
C ALA A 86 5.94 -21.98 -3.10
N ALA A 87 4.84 -21.83 -2.37
CA ALA A 87 3.56 -21.39 -2.94
C ALA A 87 3.67 -19.98 -3.56
N LEU A 88 4.28 -19.02 -2.86
CA LEU A 88 4.53 -17.67 -3.39
C LEU A 88 5.38 -17.72 -4.67
N ASP A 89 6.48 -18.49 -4.67
CA ASP A 89 7.35 -18.66 -5.84
C ASP A 89 6.59 -19.20 -7.06
N LEU A 90 5.74 -20.21 -6.86
CA LEU A 90 4.95 -20.82 -7.93
C LEU A 90 3.93 -19.84 -8.52
N VAL A 91 3.31 -19.00 -7.69
CA VAL A 91 2.39 -17.95 -8.15
C VAL A 91 3.15 -16.86 -8.91
N LEU A 92 4.30 -16.41 -8.41
CA LEU A 92 5.14 -15.42 -9.11
C LEU A 92 5.62 -15.96 -10.46
N ALA A 93 6.05 -17.21 -10.54
CA ALA A 93 6.44 -17.87 -11.79
C ALA A 93 5.25 -18.03 -12.76
N ALA A 94 4.06 -18.33 -12.25
CA ALA A 94 2.84 -18.41 -13.04
C ALA A 94 2.47 -17.05 -13.64
N ILE A 95 2.53 -15.96 -12.85
CA ILE A 95 2.26 -14.60 -13.34
C ILE A 95 3.31 -14.19 -14.38
N ALA A 96 4.59 -14.44 -14.12
CA ALA A 96 5.69 -14.09 -15.02
C ALA A 96 5.61 -14.79 -16.39
N SER A 97 4.94 -15.95 -16.46
CA SER A 97 4.72 -16.70 -17.69
C SER A 97 3.33 -16.52 -18.30
N SER A 98 2.50 -15.66 -17.69
CA SER A 98 1.12 -15.42 -18.12
C SER A 98 1.01 -14.29 -19.14
N ALA A 99 -0.19 -14.15 -19.73
CA ALA A 99 -0.52 -13.02 -20.60
C ALA A 99 -0.63 -11.67 -19.86
N TRP A 100 -0.61 -11.66 -18.52
CA TRP A 100 -0.75 -10.46 -17.70
C TRP A 100 0.59 -9.94 -17.15
N ALA A 101 1.71 -10.58 -17.45
CA ALA A 101 3.02 -10.21 -16.91
C ALA A 101 3.39 -8.74 -17.16
N ASP A 102 3.03 -8.20 -18.32
CA ASP A 102 3.30 -6.81 -18.70
C ASP A 102 2.26 -5.82 -18.14
N SER A 103 1.17 -6.32 -17.54
CA SER A 103 0.10 -5.52 -16.93
C SER A 103 0.13 -5.51 -15.40
N LEU A 104 1.10 -6.19 -14.79
CA LEU A 104 1.19 -6.37 -13.35
C LEU A 104 2.56 -5.91 -12.84
N VAL A 105 2.56 -4.79 -12.13
CA VAL A 105 3.75 -4.22 -11.49
C VAL A 105 3.79 -4.65 -10.04
N LEU A 106 4.72 -5.55 -9.70
CA LEU A 106 4.92 -6.03 -8.35
C LEU A 106 5.37 -4.89 -7.42
N ARG A 107 4.86 -4.93 -6.19
CA ARG A 107 5.28 -4.08 -5.06
C ARG A 107 5.23 -4.90 -3.76
N GLY A 108 5.48 -4.24 -2.63
CA GLY A 108 5.26 -4.83 -1.32
C GLY A 108 6.38 -5.75 -0.83
N SER A 109 6.02 -6.66 0.06
CA SER A 109 6.96 -7.36 0.95
C SER A 109 7.91 -8.35 0.26
N VAL A 110 7.50 -8.94 -0.87
CA VAL A 110 8.39 -9.81 -1.67
C VAL A 110 9.60 -9.05 -2.22
N LEU A 111 9.39 -7.81 -2.69
CA LEU A 111 10.51 -6.99 -3.16
C LEU A 111 11.42 -6.58 -2.00
N LEU A 112 10.84 -6.25 -0.85
CA LEU A 112 11.62 -5.94 0.35
C LEU A 112 12.54 -7.12 0.70
N ARG A 113 12.03 -8.36 0.62
CA ARG A 113 12.84 -9.56 0.82
C ARG A 113 13.95 -9.72 -0.22
N ALA A 114 13.68 -9.40 -1.48
CA ALA A 114 14.69 -9.45 -2.54
C ALA A 114 15.82 -8.42 -2.34
N TRP A 115 15.52 -7.26 -1.74
CA TRP A 115 16.50 -6.19 -1.50
C TRP A 115 17.24 -6.31 -0.17
N CYS A 116 16.52 -6.63 0.91
CA CYS A 116 17.03 -6.60 2.28
C CYS A 116 17.32 -7.99 2.87
N GLY A 117 17.01 -9.08 2.14
CA GLY A 117 17.31 -10.45 2.57
C GLY A 117 16.68 -10.80 3.92
N GLU A 118 17.46 -11.44 4.79
CA GLU A 118 16.99 -11.89 6.12
C GLU A 118 16.57 -10.76 7.06
N ALA A 119 16.96 -9.51 6.79
CA ALA A 119 16.48 -8.38 7.57
C ALA A 119 15.01 -8.05 7.28
N ALA A 120 14.50 -8.38 6.08
CA ALA A 120 13.09 -8.21 5.77
C ALA A 120 12.25 -9.25 6.52
N ARG A 121 11.09 -8.81 7.01
CA ARG A 121 10.04 -9.70 7.50
C ARG A 121 9.62 -10.71 6.42
N GLU A 122 9.05 -11.84 6.85
CA GLU A 122 8.47 -12.81 5.91
C GLU A 122 7.43 -12.15 4.99
N PRO A 123 7.49 -12.40 3.67
CA PRO A 123 6.47 -11.91 2.77
C PRO A 123 5.07 -12.44 3.11
N GLY A 124 4.12 -11.52 3.22
CA GLY A 124 2.74 -11.82 3.63
C GLY A 124 1.84 -12.22 2.46
N ASP A 125 1.82 -11.34 1.47
CA ASP A 125 0.96 -11.27 0.31
C ASP A 125 1.77 -10.86 -0.94
N LEU A 126 1.12 -10.96 -2.10
CA LEU A 126 1.65 -10.45 -3.36
C LEU A 126 0.87 -9.21 -3.79
N ASP A 127 1.50 -8.04 -3.72
CA ASP A 127 0.87 -6.78 -4.09
C ASP A 127 1.23 -6.36 -5.53
N PHE A 128 0.23 -5.97 -6.32
CA PHE A 128 0.40 -5.51 -7.69
C PHE A 128 -0.32 -4.19 -7.93
N VAL A 129 0.32 -3.30 -8.69
CA VAL A 129 -0.35 -2.21 -9.41
C VAL A 129 -0.70 -2.70 -10.81
N VAL A 130 -1.95 -2.56 -11.21
CA VAL A 130 -2.43 -2.93 -12.55
C VAL A 130 -2.15 -1.79 -13.52
N VAL A 131 -1.54 -2.12 -14.67
CA VAL A 131 -1.20 -1.16 -15.73
C VAL A 131 -1.73 -1.61 -17.10
N PRO A 132 -2.06 -0.69 -18.01
CA PRO A 132 -2.04 0.78 -17.86
C PRO A 132 -3.10 1.28 -16.87
N GLN A 133 -2.94 2.50 -16.36
CA GLN A 133 -3.87 3.13 -15.40
C GLN A 133 -5.31 3.14 -15.90
N SER A 134 -5.53 3.16 -17.22
CA SER A 134 -6.87 3.09 -17.82
C SER A 134 -7.56 1.72 -17.69
N TRP A 135 -6.92 0.72 -17.08
CA TRP A 135 -7.53 -0.57 -16.81
C TRP A 135 -8.49 -0.45 -15.63
N ASP A 136 -9.78 -0.40 -15.94
CA ASP A 136 -10.86 -0.28 -14.96
C ASP A 136 -11.09 -1.57 -14.16
N ILE A 137 -11.32 -1.44 -12.85
CA ILE A 137 -11.58 -2.56 -11.93
C ILE A 137 -12.79 -3.41 -12.33
N GLY A 138 -13.84 -2.79 -12.87
CA GLY A 138 -15.07 -3.43 -13.33
C GLY A 138 -14.97 -4.02 -14.74
N HIS A 139 -13.84 -3.86 -15.43
CA HIS A 139 -13.65 -4.36 -16.78
C HIS A 139 -13.68 -5.91 -16.80
N PRO A 140 -14.34 -6.56 -17.80
CA PRO A 140 -14.39 -8.03 -17.88
C PRO A 140 -13.02 -8.73 -17.91
N ALA A 141 -11.99 -8.03 -18.41
CA ALA A 141 -10.62 -8.53 -18.40
C ALA A 141 -10.07 -8.73 -16.99
N THR A 142 -10.56 -7.99 -15.99
CA THR A 142 -10.16 -8.14 -14.59
C THR A 142 -10.58 -9.50 -14.06
N SER A 143 -11.83 -9.92 -14.25
CA SER A 143 -12.28 -11.26 -13.85
C SER A 143 -11.51 -12.37 -14.58
N ALA A 144 -11.27 -12.19 -15.90
CA ALA A 144 -10.47 -13.13 -16.67
C ALA A 144 -9.03 -13.24 -16.16
N MET A 145 -8.43 -12.13 -15.74
CA MET A 145 -7.10 -12.09 -15.12
C MET A 145 -7.07 -12.87 -13.81
N LEU A 146 -7.98 -12.60 -12.88
CA LEU A 146 -7.98 -13.27 -11.57
C LEU A 146 -8.17 -14.78 -11.70
N THR A 147 -9.17 -15.22 -12.47
CA THR A 147 -9.42 -16.65 -12.74
C THR A 147 -8.23 -17.29 -13.47
N GLY A 148 -7.65 -16.58 -14.43
CA GLY A 148 -6.53 -17.06 -15.21
C GLY A 148 -5.24 -17.22 -14.40
N ILE A 149 -4.96 -16.31 -13.47
CA ILE A 149 -3.82 -16.41 -12.53
C ILE A 149 -3.98 -17.65 -11.63
N ALA A 150 -5.17 -17.89 -11.09
CA ALA A 150 -5.45 -19.06 -10.26
C ALA A 150 -5.17 -20.37 -11.02
N HIS A 151 -5.67 -20.49 -12.25
CA HIS A 151 -5.39 -21.65 -13.10
C HIS A 151 -3.91 -21.77 -13.49
N ALA A 152 -3.24 -20.66 -13.80
CA ALA A 152 -1.83 -20.66 -14.15
C ALA A 152 -0.96 -21.13 -12.96
N ALA A 153 -1.29 -20.71 -11.74
CA ALA A 153 -0.62 -21.13 -10.52
C ALA A 153 -0.77 -22.65 -10.30
N GLN A 154 -1.99 -23.18 -10.43
CA GLN A 154 -2.25 -24.62 -10.34
C GLN A 154 -1.44 -25.41 -11.37
N GLN A 155 -1.51 -25.04 -12.65
CA GLN A 155 -0.74 -25.73 -13.70
C GLN A 155 0.78 -25.64 -13.48
N THR A 156 1.27 -24.52 -12.93
CA THR A 156 2.69 -24.34 -12.64
C THR A 156 3.13 -25.24 -11.50
N ALA A 157 2.33 -25.36 -10.43
CA ALA A 157 2.57 -26.29 -9.34
C ALA A 157 2.57 -27.76 -9.81
N ASP A 158 1.60 -28.13 -10.64
CA ASP A 158 1.50 -29.49 -11.21
C ASP A 158 2.72 -29.85 -12.05
N ARG A 159 3.22 -28.91 -12.86
CA ARG A 159 4.43 -29.08 -13.67
C ARG A 159 5.71 -29.14 -12.83
N ALA A 160 5.80 -28.35 -11.76
CA ALA A 160 6.96 -28.34 -10.87
C ALA A 160 7.13 -29.66 -10.10
N GLY A 161 6.03 -30.38 -9.84
CA GLY A 161 6.07 -31.71 -9.21
C GLY A 161 6.46 -31.71 -7.73
N GLY A 162 6.57 -30.52 -7.10
CA GLY A 162 6.85 -30.37 -5.67
C GLY A 162 5.67 -30.80 -4.77
N PRO A 163 5.70 -30.52 -3.46
CA PRO A 163 4.60 -30.89 -2.55
C PRO A 163 3.41 -29.93 -2.60
N VAL A 164 3.61 -28.68 -3.01
CA VAL A 164 2.56 -27.64 -3.02
C VAL A 164 1.57 -27.88 -4.16
N ARG A 165 0.27 -27.86 -3.86
CA ARG A 165 -0.83 -27.89 -4.83
C ARG A 165 -1.75 -26.71 -4.61
N PHE A 166 -2.31 -26.18 -5.69
CA PHE A 166 -3.33 -25.12 -5.63
C PHE A 166 -4.70 -25.66 -6.04
N ASP A 167 -5.75 -25.09 -5.46
CA ASP A 167 -7.12 -25.28 -5.91
C ASP A 167 -7.62 -23.98 -6.57
N ALA A 168 -7.54 -23.93 -7.91
CA ALA A 168 -8.03 -22.77 -8.65
C ALA A 168 -9.56 -22.62 -8.56
N SER A 169 -10.30 -23.71 -8.33
CA SER A 169 -11.76 -23.66 -8.20
C SER A 169 -12.21 -23.12 -6.84
N GLY A 170 -11.38 -23.30 -5.82
CA GLY A 170 -11.54 -22.70 -4.49
C GLY A 170 -11.03 -21.26 -4.39
N ALA A 171 -10.46 -20.70 -5.46
CA ALA A 171 -10.00 -19.32 -5.48
C ALA A 171 -11.19 -18.34 -5.38
N VAL A 172 -11.09 -17.37 -4.48
CA VAL A 172 -12.12 -16.36 -4.27
C VAL A 172 -11.53 -14.97 -4.36
N SER A 173 -12.32 -14.02 -4.84
CA SER A 173 -11.91 -12.62 -4.87
C SER A 173 -12.95 -11.70 -4.27
N ASP A 174 -12.48 -10.62 -3.65
CA ASP A 174 -13.30 -9.59 -3.03
C ASP A 174 -12.77 -8.21 -3.37
N GLU A 175 -13.61 -7.19 -3.18
CA GLU A 175 -13.19 -5.81 -3.29
C GLU A 175 -12.39 -5.40 -2.05
N ILE A 176 -11.36 -4.59 -2.26
CA ILE A 176 -10.57 -3.97 -1.20
C ILE A 176 -10.37 -2.49 -1.54
N TRP A 177 -10.21 -1.67 -0.51
CA TRP A 177 -9.92 -0.25 -0.68
C TRP A 177 -8.56 0.03 -0.07
N THR A 178 -7.52 -0.05 -0.89
CA THR A 178 -6.14 0.07 -0.39
C THR A 178 -5.92 1.49 0.16
N TYR A 179 -5.78 1.58 1.49
CA TYR A 179 -5.57 2.82 2.26
C TYR A 179 -6.65 3.90 2.03
N ASP A 180 -7.91 3.50 1.85
CA ASP A 180 -9.06 4.39 1.62
C ASP A 180 -8.92 5.31 0.36
N ARG A 181 -8.02 4.97 -0.59
CA ARG A 181 -7.69 5.81 -1.74
C ARG A 181 -8.14 5.27 -3.09
N VAL A 182 -7.72 4.05 -3.40
CA VAL A 182 -7.79 3.49 -4.75
C VAL A 182 -8.55 2.17 -4.73
N PRO A 183 -9.35 1.90 -5.77
CA PRO A 183 -10.10 0.66 -5.88
C PRO A 183 -9.13 -0.52 -6.04
N GLY A 184 -9.44 -1.63 -5.38
CA GLY A 184 -8.62 -2.83 -5.44
C GLY A 184 -9.43 -4.13 -5.45
N ARG A 185 -8.76 -5.20 -5.87
CA ARG A 185 -9.26 -6.58 -5.81
C ARG A 185 -8.28 -7.44 -5.06
N ARG A 186 -8.77 -8.18 -4.07
CA ARG A 186 -8.01 -9.23 -3.39
C ARG A 186 -8.42 -10.57 -3.96
N LEU A 187 -7.45 -11.39 -4.36
CA LEU A 187 -7.60 -12.80 -4.71
C LEU A 187 -6.96 -13.64 -3.61
N VAL A 188 -7.68 -14.63 -3.11
CA VAL A 188 -7.17 -15.62 -2.16
C VAL A 188 -7.18 -16.98 -2.85
N LEU A 189 -5.99 -17.56 -3.02
CA LEU A 189 -5.78 -18.83 -3.70
C LEU A 189 -5.37 -19.91 -2.67
N PRO A 190 -6.24 -20.90 -2.38
CA PRO A 190 -5.93 -21.97 -1.45
C PRO A 190 -4.80 -22.87 -1.95
N TRP A 191 -3.96 -23.32 -1.02
CA TRP A 191 -2.92 -24.30 -1.28
C TRP A 191 -2.83 -25.37 -0.19
N THR A 192 -2.33 -26.53 -0.58
CA THR A 192 -2.02 -27.66 0.31
C THR A 192 -0.59 -28.14 0.08
N ALA A 193 0.00 -28.84 1.05
CA ALA A 193 1.37 -29.37 0.93
C ALA A 193 1.54 -30.68 1.72
N GLY A 194 1.09 -31.80 1.15
CA GLY A 194 1.12 -33.11 1.82
C GLY A 194 0.36 -33.08 3.15
N GLU A 195 1.01 -33.53 4.23
CA GLU A 195 0.45 -33.58 5.60
C GLU A 195 0.59 -32.27 6.38
N LEU A 196 1.18 -31.23 5.78
CA LEU A 196 1.28 -29.92 6.43
C LEU A 196 -0.11 -29.25 6.45
N PRO A 197 -0.39 -28.43 7.48
CA PRO A 197 -1.51 -27.50 7.42
C PRO A 197 -1.45 -26.71 6.10
N GLY A 198 -2.59 -26.57 5.43
CA GLY A 198 -2.68 -25.78 4.20
C GLY A 198 -2.54 -24.28 4.47
N GLY A 199 -2.88 -23.49 3.47
CA GLY A 199 -2.93 -22.05 3.60
C GLY A 199 -3.54 -21.39 2.39
N VAL A 200 -3.32 -20.09 2.30
CA VAL A 200 -3.72 -19.29 1.15
C VAL A 200 -2.54 -18.45 0.67
N VAL A 201 -2.46 -18.21 -0.63
CA VAL A 201 -1.71 -17.09 -1.20
C VAL A 201 -2.69 -15.96 -1.41
N GLN A 202 -2.45 -14.82 -0.75
CA GLN A 202 -3.18 -13.59 -0.97
C GLN A 202 -2.47 -12.78 -2.07
N LEU A 203 -3.24 -12.31 -3.05
CA LEU A 203 -2.78 -11.39 -4.08
C LEU A 203 -3.69 -10.16 -4.07
N ASP A 204 -3.09 -8.98 -3.94
CA ASP A 204 -3.80 -7.71 -3.95
C ASP A 204 -3.48 -6.94 -5.22
N PHE A 205 -4.52 -6.52 -5.92
CA PHE A 205 -4.43 -5.77 -7.17
C PHE A 205 -5.02 -4.39 -6.96
N VAL A 206 -4.21 -3.36 -7.17
CA VAL A 206 -4.63 -1.96 -7.11
C VAL A 206 -4.82 -1.42 -8.52
N PHE A 207 -5.94 -0.75 -8.76
CA PHE A 207 -6.30 -0.14 -10.03
C PHE A 207 -6.23 1.40 -9.90
N ASP A 208 -6.17 2.09 -11.04
CA ASP A 208 -6.13 3.56 -11.14
C ASP A 208 -4.95 4.27 -10.45
N GLU A 209 -4.03 3.54 -9.81
CA GLU A 209 -2.82 4.09 -9.20
C GLU A 209 -1.81 4.48 -10.30
N GLU A 210 -1.53 5.78 -10.40
CA GLU A 210 -0.44 6.27 -11.25
C GLU A 210 0.92 5.96 -10.60
N LEU A 211 1.90 5.60 -11.43
CA LEU A 211 3.26 5.29 -10.99
C LEU A 211 4.16 6.52 -11.20
N PRO A 212 4.68 7.16 -10.13
CA PRO A 212 5.59 8.30 -10.27
C PRO A 212 6.87 8.01 -11.06
N GLU A 213 7.29 6.76 -11.10
CA GLU A 213 8.44 6.27 -11.84
C GLU A 213 8.02 5.06 -12.70
N PRO A 214 8.60 4.90 -13.90
CA PRO A 214 8.29 3.73 -14.72
C PRO A 214 8.71 2.45 -13.99
N PRO A 215 7.93 1.36 -14.14
CA PRO A 215 8.30 0.08 -13.56
C PRO A 215 9.53 -0.50 -14.25
N ALA A 216 10.31 -1.28 -13.50
CA ALA A 216 11.52 -1.92 -13.99
C ALA A 216 11.40 -3.44 -13.97
N ALA A 217 11.88 -4.10 -15.02
CA ALA A 217 11.98 -5.56 -15.05
C ALA A 217 12.98 -6.04 -13.99
N THR A 218 12.48 -6.77 -13.00
CA THR A 218 13.22 -7.20 -11.81
C THR A 218 13.24 -8.71 -11.73
N HIS A 219 14.43 -9.25 -11.46
CA HIS A 219 14.62 -10.68 -11.22
C HIS A 219 14.47 -10.97 -9.73
N LEU A 220 13.57 -11.90 -9.40
CA LEU A 220 13.35 -12.43 -8.07
C LEU A 220 13.96 -13.81 -8.00
N ALA A 221 14.88 -14.01 -7.06
CA ALA A 221 15.30 -15.36 -6.69
C ALA A 221 14.13 -16.10 -6.03
N ALA A 222 14.09 -17.42 -6.19
CA ALA A 222 13.13 -18.25 -5.46
C ALA A 222 13.34 -18.11 -3.95
N LEU A 223 12.24 -17.90 -3.22
CA LEU A 223 12.19 -17.82 -1.76
C LEU A 223 12.44 -19.19 -1.12
N ALA A 224 12.04 -20.27 -1.78
CA ALA A 224 12.26 -21.64 -1.35
C ALA A 224 12.85 -22.49 -2.49
N ALA A 225 13.95 -23.18 -2.18
CA ALA A 225 14.56 -24.15 -3.09
C ALA A 225 13.61 -25.31 -3.47
N SER A 226 12.67 -25.64 -2.57
CA SER A 226 11.65 -26.67 -2.77
C SER A 226 10.54 -26.28 -3.76
N SER A 227 10.49 -25.02 -4.21
CA SER A 227 9.50 -24.58 -5.21
C SER A 227 9.71 -25.23 -6.57
N GLY A 228 10.94 -25.69 -6.88
CA GLY A 228 11.28 -26.20 -8.21
C GLY A 228 11.32 -25.12 -9.29
N THR A 229 11.23 -23.84 -8.91
CA THR A 229 11.32 -22.70 -9.84
C THR A 229 12.73 -22.11 -9.87
N ALA A 230 13.09 -21.46 -10.97
CA ALA A 230 14.33 -20.69 -11.07
C ALA A 230 14.16 -19.24 -10.53
N GLY A 231 13.05 -18.95 -9.85
CA GLY A 231 12.59 -17.59 -9.58
C GLY A 231 11.73 -17.02 -10.72
N ALA A 232 11.49 -15.71 -10.68
CA ALA A 232 10.60 -15.02 -11.62
C ALA A 232 11.21 -13.70 -12.12
N ARG A 233 10.83 -13.26 -13.31
CA ARG A 233 11.15 -11.93 -13.84
C ARG A 233 9.85 -11.18 -14.08
N LEU A 234 9.63 -10.10 -13.33
CA LEU A 234 8.38 -9.33 -13.36
C LEU A 234 8.68 -7.84 -13.48
N LEU A 235 7.71 -7.06 -13.95
CA LEU A 235 7.73 -5.62 -13.72
C LEU A 235 7.58 -5.35 -12.23
N ALA A 236 8.36 -4.42 -11.69
CA ALA A 236 8.34 -4.08 -10.28
C ALA A 236 8.63 -2.58 -10.06
N VAL A 237 8.17 -2.07 -8.92
CA VAL A 237 8.52 -0.72 -8.46
C VAL A 237 9.96 -0.65 -7.94
N SER A 238 10.54 0.55 -7.96
CA SER A 238 11.86 0.80 -7.38
C SER A 238 11.82 0.75 -5.83
N PRO A 239 12.97 0.50 -5.16
CA PRO A 239 13.07 0.67 -3.71
C PRO A 239 12.69 2.08 -3.26
N GLY A 240 13.08 3.10 -4.04
CA GLY A 240 12.73 4.50 -3.78
C GLY A 240 11.23 4.76 -3.82
N LEU A 241 10.52 4.25 -4.83
CA LEU A 241 9.06 4.41 -4.89
C LEU A 241 8.35 3.65 -3.78
N SER A 242 8.85 2.45 -3.43
CA SER A 242 8.35 1.69 -2.27
C SER A 242 8.47 2.51 -0.98
N LEU A 243 9.63 3.14 -0.75
CA LEU A 243 9.84 4.00 0.42
C LEU A 243 8.93 5.23 0.39
N ALA A 244 8.79 5.90 -0.76
CA ALA A 244 7.93 7.07 -0.91
C ALA A 244 6.48 6.77 -0.50
N TRP A 245 5.95 5.62 -0.92
CA TRP A 245 4.61 5.19 -0.54
C TRP A 245 4.50 4.83 0.95
N LYS A 246 5.49 4.15 1.53
CA LYS A 246 5.47 3.86 2.97
C LYS A 246 5.46 5.14 3.80
N LEU A 247 6.26 6.14 3.42
CA LEU A 247 6.25 7.45 4.08
C LEU A 247 4.92 8.17 3.90
N LYS A 248 4.30 8.08 2.72
CA LYS A 248 2.95 8.60 2.49
C LYS A 248 1.97 7.97 3.46
N TRP A 249 1.87 6.65 3.51
CA TRP A 249 0.91 5.95 4.36
C TRP A 249 1.12 6.28 5.84
N LEU A 250 2.37 6.29 6.31
CA LEU A 250 2.70 6.66 7.69
C LEU A 250 2.27 8.07 8.08
N VAL A 251 2.30 9.02 7.13
CA VAL A 251 2.00 10.44 7.41
C VAL A 251 0.52 10.78 7.21
N THR A 252 -0.16 10.10 6.29
CA THR A 252 -1.47 10.54 5.79
C THR A 252 -2.60 9.57 6.08
N ASP A 253 -2.33 8.31 6.40
CA ASP A 253 -3.39 7.34 6.68
C ASP A 253 -3.93 7.52 8.10
N ALA A 254 -5.24 7.28 8.26
CA ALA A 254 -5.87 7.28 9.57
C ALA A 254 -5.43 6.12 10.48
N TYR A 255 -4.79 5.08 9.92
CA TYR A 255 -4.36 3.86 10.61
C TYR A 255 -2.94 3.45 10.15
N PRO A 256 -1.89 4.22 10.49
CA PRO A 256 -0.53 3.88 10.08
C PRO A 256 -0.10 2.56 10.74
N GLN A 257 0.40 1.61 9.96
CA GLN A 257 0.68 0.25 10.44
C GLN A 257 2.17 0.04 10.78
N GLY A 258 2.46 -0.76 11.83
CA GLY A 258 3.82 -1.07 12.26
C GLY A 258 4.69 -1.72 11.17
N LYS A 259 4.07 -2.54 10.29
CA LYS A 259 4.76 -3.12 9.13
C LYS A 259 5.28 -2.04 8.17
N ASP A 260 4.53 -0.95 7.99
CA ASP A 260 4.90 0.11 7.06
C ASP A 260 6.07 0.94 7.62
N LEU A 261 6.09 1.15 8.95
CA LEU A 261 7.21 1.78 9.64
C LEU A 261 8.49 0.95 9.53
N TYR A 262 8.39 -0.36 9.79
CA TYR A 262 9.53 -1.26 9.68
C TYR A 262 10.08 -1.36 8.25
N ASP A 263 9.19 -1.53 7.27
CA ASP A 263 9.55 -1.58 5.85
C ASP A 263 10.20 -0.25 5.41
N ALA A 264 9.68 0.91 5.83
CA ALA A 264 10.25 2.22 5.54
C ALA A 264 11.67 2.37 6.12
N MET A 265 11.90 1.89 7.34
CA MET A 265 13.22 1.91 7.97
C MET A 265 14.24 1.12 7.15
N LEU A 266 13.91 -0.12 6.75
CA LEU A 266 14.80 -0.95 5.95
C LEU A 266 15.07 -0.33 4.56
N LEU A 267 14.04 0.20 3.90
CA LEU A 267 14.20 0.83 2.58
C LEU A 267 15.04 2.11 2.65
N ALA A 268 14.89 2.90 3.71
CA ALA A 268 15.70 4.11 3.91
C ALA A 268 17.17 3.77 4.17
N GLU A 269 17.45 2.67 4.87
CA GLU A 269 18.82 2.17 5.07
C GLU A 269 19.40 1.50 3.82
N TYR A 270 18.55 0.92 2.97
CA TYR A 270 18.96 0.30 1.71
C TYR A 270 19.52 1.32 0.71
N GLY A 271 18.92 2.50 0.62
CA GLY A 271 19.44 3.53 -0.29
C GLY A 271 18.80 4.91 -0.14
N PRO A 272 19.49 5.96 -0.60
CA PRO A 272 18.97 7.32 -0.54
C PRO A 272 17.78 7.48 -1.48
N ILE A 273 16.84 8.32 -1.08
CA ILE A 273 15.67 8.70 -1.88
C ILE A 273 15.69 10.22 -2.15
N PRO A 274 15.43 10.67 -3.39
CA PRO A 274 15.24 12.09 -3.66
C PRO A 274 13.90 12.58 -3.11
N TYR A 275 13.90 13.76 -2.49
CA TYR A 275 12.67 14.38 -1.97
C TYR A 275 11.60 14.57 -3.06
N GLU A 276 12.02 14.81 -4.32
CA GLU A 276 11.12 14.95 -5.47
C GLU A 276 10.24 13.70 -5.66
N LEU A 277 10.75 12.50 -5.37
CA LEU A 277 9.99 11.24 -5.51
C LEU A 277 8.96 11.09 -4.40
N VAL A 278 9.31 11.49 -3.17
CA VAL A 278 8.35 11.54 -2.06
C VAL A 278 7.22 12.51 -2.38
N GLY A 279 7.56 13.72 -2.84
CA GLY A 279 6.55 14.69 -3.27
C GLY A 279 5.66 14.18 -4.40
N ALA A 280 6.23 13.44 -5.36
CA ALA A 280 5.44 12.80 -6.41
C ALA A 280 4.44 11.77 -5.86
N ALA A 281 4.85 10.88 -4.94
CA ALA A 281 3.93 9.90 -4.33
C ALA A 281 2.77 10.58 -3.57
N PHE A 282 3.05 11.70 -2.89
CA PHE A 282 2.03 12.50 -2.17
C PHE A 282 1.09 13.26 -3.13
N THR A 283 1.49 13.53 -4.37
CA THR A 283 0.68 14.30 -5.33
C THR A 283 -0.14 13.45 -6.30
N THR A 284 0.15 12.15 -6.38
CA THR A 284 -0.36 11.29 -7.46
C THR A 284 -1.83 10.90 -7.31
N ALA A 285 -2.28 10.55 -6.10
CA ALA A 285 -3.67 10.11 -5.88
C ALA A 285 -4.61 11.28 -5.58
N ASP A 286 -4.16 12.24 -4.77
CA ASP A 286 -4.95 13.38 -4.36
C ASP A 286 -4.03 14.57 -4.05
N LEU A 287 -4.12 15.63 -4.84
CA LEU A 287 -3.31 16.83 -4.63
C LEU A 287 -3.67 17.58 -3.33
N THR A 288 -4.80 17.25 -2.69
CA THR A 288 -5.14 17.74 -1.36
C THR A 288 -4.27 17.10 -0.26
N GLU A 289 -3.59 15.99 -0.51
CA GLU A 289 -2.65 15.42 0.46
C GLU A 289 -1.38 16.29 0.62
N VAL A 290 -1.11 17.19 -0.31
CA VAL A 290 0.06 18.10 -0.28
C VAL A 290 -0.19 19.36 0.57
N TRP A 291 -1.28 19.40 1.33
CA TRP A 291 -1.55 20.52 2.26
C TRP A 291 -0.43 20.74 3.28
N THR A 292 0.37 19.71 3.54
CA THR A 292 1.61 19.82 4.32
C THR A 292 2.66 18.95 3.64
N PRO A 293 3.61 19.51 2.88
CA PRO A 293 4.73 18.74 2.37
C PRO A 293 5.44 18.02 3.52
N PRO A 294 5.87 16.76 3.34
CA PRO A 294 6.42 15.94 4.42
C PRO A 294 7.73 16.53 4.95
N ARG A 295 7.91 16.44 6.27
CA ARG A 295 9.00 17.04 7.06
C ARG A 295 9.63 16.03 8.00
N PRO A 296 10.85 16.30 8.50
CA PRO A 296 11.46 15.47 9.54
C PRO A 296 10.59 15.30 10.79
N GLY A 297 9.85 16.36 11.17
CA GLY A 297 9.02 16.36 12.38
C GLY A 297 7.75 15.52 12.30
N ASP A 298 7.31 15.14 11.09
CA ASP A 298 6.15 14.24 10.95
C ASP A 298 6.49 12.82 11.45
N LEU A 299 7.78 12.46 11.43
CA LEU A 299 8.27 11.20 11.97
C LEU A 299 8.23 11.16 13.51
N ASP A 300 8.22 12.31 14.18
CA ASP A 300 8.23 12.39 15.65
C ASP A 300 6.89 11.91 16.25
N GLN A 301 5.81 12.02 15.48
CA GLN A 301 4.47 11.65 15.95
C GLN A 301 4.14 10.16 15.73
N LEU A 302 4.97 9.44 14.97
CA LEU A 302 4.71 8.05 14.61
C LEU A 302 4.67 7.11 15.82
N ALA A 303 5.45 7.41 16.87
CA ALA A 303 5.49 6.59 18.08
C ALA A 303 4.12 6.50 18.78
N GLU A 304 3.29 7.54 18.66
CA GLU A 304 1.96 7.61 19.30
C GLU A 304 0.83 7.11 18.39
N GLN A 305 1.09 6.97 17.09
CA GLN A 305 0.05 6.72 16.08
C GLN A 305 0.13 5.33 15.45
N VAL A 306 1.35 4.77 15.36
CA VAL A 306 1.59 3.52 14.64
C VAL A 306 1.13 2.33 15.48
N ASP A 307 0.40 1.42 14.82
CA ASP A 307 -0.03 0.15 15.41
C ASP A 307 1.14 -0.84 15.51
N TRP A 308 2.00 -0.64 16.52
CA TRP A 308 3.26 -1.38 16.69
C TRP A 308 3.10 -2.75 17.35
N GLU A 309 2.25 -2.86 18.38
CA GLU A 309 2.10 -4.11 19.14
C GLU A 309 1.64 -5.29 18.28
N PRO A 310 0.65 -5.15 17.37
CA PRO A 310 0.24 -6.24 16.49
C PRO A 310 1.33 -6.65 15.51
N PHE A 311 2.15 -5.70 15.04
CA PHE A 311 3.30 -6.01 14.19
C PHE A 311 4.34 -6.87 14.93
N VAL A 312 4.68 -6.52 16.18
CA VAL A 312 5.59 -7.31 17.02
C VAL A 312 5.02 -8.70 17.29
N ALA A 313 3.71 -8.81 17.54
CA ALA A 313 3.05 -10.09 17.77
C ALA A 313 3.10 -11.02 16.54
N ASP A 314 2.98 -10.46 15.32
CA ASP A 314 3.07 -11.24 14.08
C ASP A 314 4.54 -11.55 13.68
N HIS A 315 5.51 -10.78 14.20
CA HIS A 315 6.92 -10.92 13.85
C HIS A 315 7.87 -10.85 15.07
N PRO A 316 7.78 -11.81 16.02
CA PRO A 316 8.52 -11.75 17.28
C PRO A 316 10.05 -11.90 17.14
N ALA A 317 10.54 -12.34 15.97
CA ALA A 317 11.97 -12.47 15.68
C ALA A 317 12.63 -11.15 15.22
N LEU A 318 11.83 -10.11 14.97
CA LEU A 318 12.30 -8.80 14.50
C LEU A 318 12.53 -7.83 15.68
N PRO A 319 13.24 -6.70 15.46
CA PRO A 319 13.39 -5.66 16.48
C PRO A 319 12.04 -5.23 17.07
N THR A 320 11.96 -5.19 18.40
CA THR A 320 10.74 -4.85 19.15
C THR A 320 10.77 -3.45 19.74
N ASP A 321 11.94 -2.80 19.77
CA ASP A 321 12.13 -1.43 20.25
C ASP A 321 11.70 -0.41 19.18
N LEU A 322 10.54 0.21 19.41
CA LEU A 322 9.96 1.21 18.52
C LEU A 322 10.82 2.47 18.40
N ASP A 323 11.41 2.92 19.51
CA ASP A 323 12.25 4.12 19.54
C ASP A 323 13.54 3.89 18.75
N GLU A 324 14.10 2.68 18.82
CA GLU A 324 15.25 2.29 17.99
C GLU A 324 14.89 2.33 16.50
N VAL A 325 13.75 1.76 16.10
CA VAL A 325 13.28 1.73 14.70
C VAL A 325 13.06 3.15 14.17
N ILE A 326 12.36 4.01 14.92
CA ILE A 326 12.15 5.41 14.56
C ILE A 326 13.49 6.16 14.48
N GLY A 327 14.38 5.95 15.44
CA GLY A 327 15.71 6.55 15.46
C GLY A 327 16.54 6.19 14.23
N ARG A 328 16.47 4.93 13.77
CA ARG A 328 17.12 4.45 12.54
C ARG A 328 16.53 5.11 11.30
N LEU A 329 15.20 5.09 11.16
CA LEU A 329 14.50 5.74 10.05
C LEU A 329 14.87 7.23 9.93
N ARG A 330 14.86 7.96 11.05
CA ARG A 330 15.23 9.39 11.09
C ARG A 330 16.65 9.64 10.61
N ARG A 331 17.61 8.84 11.08
CA ARG A 331 19.02 8.96 10.66
C ARG A 331 19.18 8.67 9.17
N ALA A 332 18.51 7.64 8.66
CA ALA A 332 18.57 7.26 7.26
C ALA A 332 17.93 8.32 6.33
N LEU A 333 16.84 8.95 6.76
CA LEU A 333 16.15 9.99 5.98
C LEU A 333 16.76 11.40 6.12
N ALA A 334 17.60 11.66 7.12
CA ALA A 334 18.19 12.99 7.35
C ALA A 334 18.86 13.61 6.10
N PRO A 335 19.58 12.86 5.24
CA PRO A 335 20.14 13.41 4.00
C PRO A 335 19.09 13.92 3.01
N MET A 336 17.91 13.30 2.92
CA MET A 336 16.83 13.70 2.01
C MET A 336 16.32 15.11 2.32
N PHE A 337 16.32 15.50 3.59
CA PHE A 337 15.84 16.80 4.05
C PHE A 337 16.92 17.90 4.04
N ARG A 338 18.16 17.59 3.65
CA ARG A 338 19.26 18.56 3.65
C ARG A 338 19.00 19.67 2.64
N GLY A 339 19.03 20.92 3.10
CA GLY A 339 18.81 22.10 2.26
C GLY A 339 17.34 22.45 2.05
N LEU A 340 16.40 21.69 2.66
CA LEU A 340 15.00 22.08 2.73
C LEU A 340 14.75 22.97 3.95
N PRO A 341 13.75 23.88 3.89
CA PRO A 341 13.43 24.77 5.00
C PRO A 341 13.12 24.03 6.30
N ALA A 342 13.67 24.52 7.41
CA ALA A 342 13.35 24.02 8.75
C ALA A 342 11.94 24.43 9.21
N ARG A 343 11.49 23.90 10.34
CA ARG A 343 10.21 24.33 10.95
C ARG A 343 10.31 25.80 11.36
N GLY A 344 9.36 26.62 10.89
CA GLY A 344 9.33 28.07 11.15
C GLY A 344 10.04 28.92 10.09
N GLU A 345 10.73 28.30 9.14
CA GLU A 345 11.23 28.98 7.94
C GLU A 345 10.14 29.05 6.85
N PRO A 346 10.26 29.97 5.87
CA PRO A 346 9.32 30.06 4.76
C PRO A 346 9.15 28.71 4.05
N GLU A 347 7.90 28.28 3.88
CA GLU A 347 7.53 26.98 3.34
C GLU A 347 7.61 26.93 1.81
N HIS A 348 7.68 28.08 1.13
CA HIS A 348 7.64 28.13 -0.33
C HIS A 348 8.67 27.18 -1.00
N PRO A 349 9.98 27.17 -0.64
CA PRO A 349 10.93 26.24 -1.25
C PRO A 349 10.59 24.76 -1.03
N LEU A 350 9.94 24.44 0.10
CA LEU A 350 9.50 23.08 0.41
C LEU A 350 8.36 22.65 -0.53
N TYR A 351 7.38 23.52 -0.76
CA TYR A 351 6.30 23.27 -1.73
C TYR A 351 6.86 23.10 -3.14
N VAL A 352 7.81 23.94 -3.57
CA VAL A 352 8.43 23.81 -4.89
C VAL A 352 9.14 22.47 -5.03
N ALA A 353 9.93 22.06 -4.03
CA ALA A 353 10.63 20.78 -4.06
C ALA A 353 9.65 19.58 -4.09
N CYS A 354 8.56 19.66 -3.33
CA CYS A 354 7.53 18.62 -3.30
C CYS A 354 6.77 18.53 -4.64
N LEU A 355 6.44 19.67 -5.25
CA LEU A 355 5.61 19.77 -6.45
C LEU A 355 6.42 19.74 -7.75
N VAL A 356 7.75 19.60 -7.69
CA VAL A 356 8.64 19.88 -8.83
C VAL A 356 8.31 19.09 -10.10
N ARG A 357 7.95 17.80 -9.98
CA ARG A 357 7.57 16.98 -11.15
C ARG A 357 6.27 17.51 -11.78
N ARG A 358 5.29 17.86 -10.96
CA ARG A 358 4.02 18.43 -11.43
C ARG A 358 4.21 19.83 -12.02
N LEU A 359 5.02 20.67 -11.38
CA LEU A 359 5.39 22.00 -11.88
C LEU A 359 6.06 21.91 -13.26
N ARG A 360 6.94 20.93 -13.49
CA ARG A 360 7.56 20.70 -14.81
C ARG A 360 6.51 20.35 -15.87
N ALA A 361 5.55 19.47 -15.55
CA ALA A 361 4.47 19.07 -16.46
C ALA A 361 3.54 20.25 -16.79
N GLU A 362 3.07 20.98 -15.77
CA GLU A 362 2.21 22.15 -15.97
C GLU A 362 2.93 23.28 -16.72
N ARG A 363 4.25 23.47 -16.48
CA ARG A 363 5.05 24.44 -17.22
C ARG A 363 5.13 24.10 -18.70
N ALA A 364 5.32 22.82 -19.04
CA ALA A 364 5.33 22.37 -20.43
C ALA A 364 3.96 22.59 -21.10
N ALA A 365 2.86 22.25 -20.41
CA ALA A 365 1.51 22.46 -20.90
C ALA A 365 1.19 23.96 -21.10
N PHE A 366 1.51 24.80 -20.12
CA PHE A 366 1.29 26.25 -20.17
C PHE A 366 2.17 26.94 -21.23
N ALA A 367 3.39 26.44 -21.46
CA ALA A 367 4.24 26.96 -22.53
C ALA A 367 3.70 26.63 -23.93
N ALA A 368 3.00 25.50 -24.07
CA ALA A 368 2.34 25.12 -25.33
C ALA A 368 1.06 25.92 -25.59
N ASP A 369 0.30 26.24 -24.54
CA ASP A 369 -0.94 27.01 -24.61
C ASP A 369 -1.08 27.96 -23.40
N PRO A 370 -0.60 29.21 -23.50
CA PRO A 370 -0.52 30.15 -22.38
C PRO A 370 -1.87 30.82 -22.10
N ASP A 371 -2.83 30.05 -21.59
CA ASP A 371 -4.13 30.53 -21.11
C ASP A 371 -4.21 30.41 -19.58
N LEU A 372 -3.97 31.54 -18.90
CA LEU A 372 -3.99 31.61 -17.44
C LEU A 372 -5.40 31.35 -16.86
N PRO A 373 -6.49 31.98 -17.33
CA PRO A 373 -7.84 31.60 -16.92
C PRO A 373 -8.15 30.10 -17.04
N ALA A 374 -7.80 29.46 -18.16
CA ALA A 374 -8.04 28.03 -18.34
C ALA A 374 -7.22 27.18 -17.34
N LEU A 375 -5.96 27.55 -17.10
CA LEU A 375 -5.13 26.93 -16.06
C LEU A 375 -5.77 27.06 -14.67
N LEU A 376 -6.20 28.27 -14.28
CA LEU A 376 -6.82 28.52 -12.98
C LEU A 376 -8.12 27.70 -12.80
N GLY A 377 -8.91 27.56 -13.87
CA GLY A 377 -10.07 26.67 -13.91
C GLY A 377 -9.70 25.21 -13.67
N ARG A 378 -8.71 24.67 -14.39
CA ARG A 378 -8.24 23.29 -14.20
C ARG A 378 -7.68 23.03 -12.79
N LEU A 379 -6.85 23.93 -12.28
CA LEU A 379 -6.31 23.84 -10.91
C LEU A 379 -7.44 23.89 -9.88
N ALA A 380 -8.50 24.67 -10.15
CA ALA A 380 -9.70 24.67 -9.32
C ALA A 380 -10.43 23.32 -9.41
N ASP A 381 -10.65 22.76 -10.58
CA ASP A 381 -11.37 21.49 -10.73
C ASP A 381 -10.64 20.32 -10.05
N GLN A 382 -9.31 20.41 -9.94
CA GLN A 382 -8.46 19.47 -9.19
C GLN A 382 -8.56 19.61 -7.65
N GLY A 383 -9.35 20.56 -7.14
CA GLY A 383 -9.56 20.72 -5.69
C GLY A 383 -8.34 21.26 -4.93
N LEU A 384 -7.39 21.89 -5.62
CA LEU A 384 -6.16 22.39 -4.99
C LEU A 384 -6.43 23.38 -3.86
N SER A 385 -5.57 23.36 -2.84
CA SER A 385 -5.57 24.40 -1.83
C SER A 385 -5.06 25.72 -2.40
N VAL A 386 -5.51 26.83 -1.83
CA VAL A 386 -5.12 28.18 -2.25
C VAL A 386 -3.59 28.38 -2.16
N ALA A 387 -2.95 27.85 -1.11
CA ALA A 387 -1.50 27.96 -0.95
C ALA A 387 -0.74 27.21 -2.06
N VAL A 388 -1.16 25.99 -2.38
CA VAL A 388 -0.56 25.20 -3.47
C VAL A 388 -0.77 25.91 -4.81
N ALA A 389 -1.98 26.40 -5.09
CA ALA A 389 -2.28 27.12 -6.34
C ALA A 389 -1.44 28.41 -6.50
N VAL A 390 -1.19 29.14 -5.40
CA VAL A 390 -0.28 30.30 -5.39
C VAL A 390 1.14 29.91 -5.78
N VAL A 391 1.65 28.79 -5.26
CA VAL A 391 2.97 28.26 -5.66
C VAL A 391 3.00 27.93 -7.15
N PHE A 392 1.96 27.27 -7.69
CA PHE A 392 1.85 27.00 -9.13
C PHE A 392 1.91 28.28 -9.96
N ILE A 393 1.07 29.28 -9.66
CA ILE A 393 1.03 30.54 -10.43
C ILE A 393 2.40 31.23 -10.40
N ARG A 394 2.98 31.37 -9.21
CA ARG A 394 4.29 32.01 -9.03
C ARG A 394 5.37 31.31 -9.86
N GLU A 395 5.45 29.98 -9.78
CA GLU A 395 6.47 29.20 -10.48
C GLU A 395 6.24 29.09 -11.99
N LEU A 396 4.99 29.23 -12.46
CA LEU A 396 4.67 29.21 -13.90
C LEU A 396 4.90 30.58 -14.57
N LEU A 397 4.53 31.67 -13.90
CA LEU A 397 4.74 33.04 -14.39
C LEU A 397 6.19 33.53 -14.20
N GLY A 398 6.94 32.84 -13.34
CA GLY A 398 8.32 33.10 -13.04
C GLY A 398 8.48 33.86 -11.72
N PRO A 399 9.33 33.37 -10.80
CA PRO A 399 9.49 33.94 -9.47
C PRO A 399 9.99 35.39 -9.45
N ASP A 400 10.65 35.84 -10.53
CA ASP A 400 11.14 37.21 -10.69
C ASP A 400 10.04 38.20 -11.15
N ARG A 401 8.93 37.68 -11.69
CA ARG A 401 7.84 38.47 -12.27
C ARG A 401 6.56 38.42 -11.46
N CYS A 402 6.42 37.38 -10.63
CA CYS A 402 5.23 37.14 -9.82
C CYS A 402 5.67 36.75 -8.41
N ASP A 403 5.47 37.64 -7.44
CA ASP A 403 5.65 37.32 -6.04
C ASP A 403 4.40 36.63 -5.46
N VAL A 404 4.49 36.16 -4.21
CA VAL A 404 3.38 35.47 -3.53
C VAL A 404 2.12 36.34 -3.44
N PRO A 405 2.18 37.62 -3.03
CA PRO A 405 1.02 38.51 -3.05
C PRO A 405 0.36 38.66 -4.44
N THR A 406 1.16 38.86 -5.49
CA THR A 406 0.67 39.00 -6.86
C THR A 406 0.01 37.71 -7.34
N ALA A 407 0.64 36.55 -7.10
CA ALA A 407 0.08 35.25 -7.44
C ALA A 407 -1.27 35.00 -6.75
N ARG A 408 -1.40 35.40 -5.48
CA ARG A 408 -2.67 35.34 -4.73
C ARG A 408 -3.74 36.24 -5.34
N GLU A 409 -3.40 37.47 -5.72
CA GLU A 409 -4.35 38.40 -6.33
C GLU A 409 -4.87 37.87 -7.67
N LEU A 410 -3.98 37.33 -8.51
CA LEU A 410 -4.34 36.69 -9.77
C LEU A 410 -5.26 35.48 -9.56
N LEU A 411 -4.95 34.64 -8.55
CA LEU A 411 -5.77 33.49 -8.19
C LEU A 411 -7.19 33.92 -7.77
N LEU A 412 -7.29 34.86 -6.84
CA LEU A 412 -8.57 35.31 -6.27
C LEU A 412 -9.40 36.17 -7.23
N ALA A 413 -8.80 36.71 -8.29
CA ALA A 413 -9.55 37.35 -9.38
C ALA A 413 -10.38 36.34 -10.21
N HIS A 414 -10.05 35.05 -10.15
CA HIS A 414 -10.78 34.01 -10.85
C HIS A 414 -12.02 33.56 -10.05
N PRO A 415 -13.24 33.54 -10.65
CA PRO A 415 -14.49 33.28 -9.92
C PRO A 415 -14.50 31.98 -9.10
N ALA A 416 -13.98 30.89 -9.66
CA ALA A 416 -13.93 29.58 -8.99
C ALA A 416 -13.10 29.60 -7.68
N TRP A 417 -12.12 30.50 -7.59
CA TRP A 417 -11.24 30.63 -6.42
C TRP A 417 -11.77 31.64 -5.41
N ALA A 418 -12.39 32.73 -5.88
CA ALA A 418 -13.10 33.68 -5.02
C ALA A 418 -14.20 32.98 -4.21
N GLU A 419 -15.02 32.16 -4.86
CA GLU A 419 -16.09 31.41 -4.20
C GLU A 419 -15.54 30.46 -3.13
N ARG A 420 -14.43 29.76 -3.42
CA ARG A 420 -13.79 28.86 -2.45
C ARG A 420 -13.21 29.62 -1.26
N TRP A 421 -12.58 30.76 -1.49
CA TRP A 421 -11.98 31.59 -0.45
C TRP A 421 -13.02 32.12 0.54
N ASP A 422 -14.23 32.42 0.07
CA ASP A 422 -15.30 32.97 0.90
C ASP A 422 -16.04 31.92 1.76
N ARG A 423 -15.76 30.63 1.58
CA ARG A 423 -16.28 29.57 2.47
C ARG A 423 -15.53 29.60 3.81
N GLY A 424 -16.06 30.36 4.77
CA GLY A 424 -15.37 30.88 5.97
C GLY A 424 -14.50 29.93 6.82
N ALA A 425 -14.80 28.64 6.92
CA ALA A 425 -13.95 27.69 7.66
C ALA A 425 -12.59 27.43 6.97
N THR A 426 -12.51 27.63 5.65
CA THR A 426 -11.28 27.44 4.86
C THR A 426 -10.38 28.67 4.84
N ARG A 427 -10.94 29.86 5.09
CA ARG A 427 -10.23 31.14 4.92
C ARG A 427 -9.12 31.37 5.95
N SER A 428 -9.39 31.14 7.24
CA SER A 428 -8.37 31.34 8.29
C SER A 428 -7.21 30.36 8.14
N TYR A 429 -7.52 29.11 7.80
CA TYR A 429 -6.53 28.07 7.53
C TYR A 429 -5.70 28.41 6.29
N ALA A 430 -6.34 28.80 5.19
CA ALA A 430 -5.67 29.19 3.96
C ALA A 430 -4.79 30.43 4.17
N GLN A 431 -5.26 31.42 4.94
CA GLN A 431 -4.47 32.61 5.28
C GLN A 431 -3.22 32.23 6.08
N ALA A 432 -3.34 31.42 7.13
CA ALA A 432 -2.19 30.98 7.94
C ALA A 432 -1.17 30.14 7.14
N ARG A 433 -1.57 29.55 6.01
CA ARG A 433 -0.67 28.87 5.07
C ARG A 433 0.01 29.83 4.11
N LEU A 434 -0.74 30.78 3.57
CA LEU A 434 -0.19 31.84 2.71
C LEU A 434 0.83 32.70 3.46
N ASP A 435 0.59 32.99 4.74
CA ASP A 435 1.53 33.75 5.59
C ASP A 435 2.87 33.02 5.81
N ARG A 436 2.91 31.72 5.50
CA ARG A 436 4.10 30.89 5.60
C ARG A 436 4.81 30.67 4.27
N LEU A 437 4.23 31.06 3.13
CA LEU A 437 4.90 31.06 1.82
C LEU A 437 5.81 32.27 1.71
#